data_AF-A0A257LH20-F1
#
_entry.id   AF-A0A257LH20-F1
#
_cell.length_a   1.000
_cell.length_b   1.000
_cell.length_c   1.000
_cell.angle_alpha   90.00
_cell.angle_beta   90.00
_cell.angle_gamma   90.00
#
_symmetry.space_group_name_H-M   'P 1'
#
loop_
_entity.id
_entity.type
_entity.pdbx_description
1 polymer ?
#
loop_
_entity_poly.entity_id
_entity_poly.type
_entity_poly.pdbx_seq_one_letter_code
_entity_poly.pdbx_strand_id
1 'polypeptide(L)'
;DSRAPLSISGRERNVAAGKGRDCGRTGPRLTMGGMIVGVHPLAGFDKVLHYLVPEPMRADVQVGALVRVPVGRTLRLGIVGEIGAPKDFPIEKLKALAQVLHPFPALPPDLLGLARWMTGYYAAPLDGIIET
;
A
#
# COMPACT_ATOMS: atom_id res chain seq x y z
N ASP A 1 -52.41 11.39 26.64
CA ASP A 1 -51.74 12.39 25.79
C ASP A 1 -50.75 11.64 24.90
N SER A 2 -51.13 10.83 23.91
CA SER A 2 -52.14 10.93 22.85
C SER A 2 -51.87 12.05 21.85
N ARG A 3 -50.87 11.86 20.96
CA ARG A 3 -50.98 12.07 19.49
C ARG A 3 -49.64 11.92 18.76
N ALA A 4 -49.50 10.80 18.07
CA ALA A 4 -49.07 10.76 16.66
C ALA A 4 -50.17 9.98 15.90
N PRO A 5 -50.18 9.86 14.56
CA PRO A 5 -49.48 10.58 13.50
C PRO A 5 -50.47 11.11 12.42
N LEU A 6 -50.01 11.93 11.46
CA LEU A 6 -50.71 12.12 10.18
C LEU A 6 -49.71 12.15 9.02
N SER A 7 -49.96 11.22 8.09
CA SER A 7 -49.65 11.12 6.65
C SER A 7 -49.30 12.44 5.93
N ILE A 8 -48.51 12.43 4.85
CA ILE A 8 -49.02 12.23 3.47
C ILE A 8 -47.92 11.76 2.51
N SER A 9 -48.31 10.78 1.70
CA SER A 9 -47.67 10.20 0.52
C SER A 9 -47.43 11.24 -0.59
N GLY A 10 -46.19 11.29 -1.09
CA GLY A 10 -45.78 12.05 -2.28
C GLY A 10 -45.35 11.10 -3.39
N ARG A 11 -46.15 11.07 -4.46
CA ARG A 11 -46.14 10.13 -5.58
C ARG A 11 -45.36 10.69 -6.79
N GLU A 12 -44.64 9.78 -7.44
CA GLU A 12 -44.22 9.73 -8.86
C GLU A 12 -43.34 10.86 -9.45
N ARG A 13 -42.25 10.45 -10.13
CA ARG A 13 -42.22 10.42 -11.60
C ARG A 13 -41.08 9.55 -12.13
N ASN A 14 -41.49 8.65 -13.03
CA ASN A 14 -40.66 7.86 -13.91
C ASN A 14 -39.82 8.75 -14.85
N VAL A 15 -38.59 8.34 -15.14
CA VAL A 15 -37.93 8.64 -16.41
C VAL A 15 -37.49 7.32 -17.03
N ALA A 16 -37.96 7.14 -18.26
CA ALA A 16 -37.83 5.95 -19.07
C ALA A 16 -36.46 5.83 -19.75
N ALA A 17 -36.16 4.59 -20.14
CA ALA A 17 -35.56 4.19 -21.40
C ALA A 17 -34.19 4.77 -21.81
N GLY A 18 -33.20 3.87 -21.88
CA GLY A 18 -31.94 4.12 -22.57
C GLY A 18 -31.18 2.82 -22.85
N LYS A 19 -31.73 1.97 -23.71
CA LYS A 19 -31.03 0.80 -24.27
C LYS A 19 -29.99 1.29 -25.28
N GLY A 20 -28.77 1.55 -24.83
CA GLY A 20 -27.61 1.88 -25.66
C GLY A 20 -26.76 0.64 -25.89
N ARG A 21 -26.73 0.18 -27.14
CA ARG A 21 -25.81 -0.85 -27.65
C ARG A 21 -24.42 -0.27 -27.80
N ASP A 22 -23.45 -1.13 -27.49
CA ASP A 22 -22.12 -1.27 -28.10
C ASP A 22 -21.14 -0.09 -28.00
N CYS A 23 -19.87 -0.45 -27.95
CA CYS A 23 -18.68 0.19 -28.52
C CYS A 23 -17.49 -0.23 -27.67
N GLY A 24 -16.81 -1.29 -28.10
CA GLY A 24 -15.52 -1.69 -27.55
C GLY A 24 -14.59 -0.48 -27.40
N ARG A 25 -14.17 -0.22 -26.17
CA ARG A 25 -12.92 0.49 -25.90
C ARG A 25 -11.88 -0.52 -25.48
N THR A 26 -11.11 -0.94 -26.47
CA THR A 26 -9.73 -1.37 -26.36
C THR A 26 -8.95 -0.33 -25.55
N GLY A 27 -8.89 -0.53 -24.24
CA GLY A 27 -7.80 -0.05 -23.39
C GLY A 27 -6.93 -1.26 -23.02
N PRO A 28 -5.62 -1.09 -22.81
CA PRO A 28 -4.80 -2.21 -22.35
C PRO A 28 -5.41 -2.70 -21.04
N ARG A 29 -5.78 -3.98 -21.03
CA ARG A 29 -6.27 -4.68 -19.85
C ARG A 29 -5.16 -4.61 -18.81
N LEU A 30 -5.23 -3.63 -17.91
CA LEU A 30 -4.45 -3.61 -16.67
C LEU A 30 -4.97 -4.79 -15.85
N THR A 31 -4.40 -5.95 -16.11
CA THR A 31 -4.60 -7.17 -15.34
C THR A 31 -4.27 -6.88 -13.88
N MET A 32 -5.28 -7.00 -13.01
CA MET A 32 -5.16 -7.30 -11.58
C MET A 32 -4.03 -6.53 -10.86
N GLY A 33 -4.32 -5.28 -10.47
CA GLY A 33 -3.38 -4.31 -9.91
C GLY A 33 -2.29 -4.93 -9.03
N GLY A 34 -1.06 -4.88 -9.52
CA GLY A 34 0.11 -5.27 -8.72
C GLY A 34 0.22 -4.36 -7.52
N MET A 35 0.15 -4.93 -6.31
CA MET A 35 0.47 -4.19 -5.10
C MET A 35 1.97 -3.85 -5.13
N ILE A 36 2.29 -2.57 -5.00
CA ILE A 36 3.67 -2.07 -4.94
C ILE A 36 3.88 -1.49 -3.55
N VAL A 37 5.04 -1.76 -2.97
CA VAL A 37 5.40 -1.26 -1.65
C VAL A 37 6.77 -0.59 -1.69
N GLY A 38 6.87 0.52 -0.96
CA GLY A 38 8.14 1.19 -0.67
C GLY A 38 8.72 0.60 0.61
N VAL A 39 9.93 0.05 0.51
CA VAL A 39 10.63 -0.62 1.61
C VAL A 39 11.87 0.19 1.97
N HIS A 40 12.09 0.40 3.26
CA HIS A 40 13.33 0.91 3.84
C HIS A 40 14.24 -0.27 4.16
N PRO A 41 15.33 -0.48 3.40
CA PRO A 41 16.24 -1.60 3.63
C PRO A 41 17.19 -1.30 4.80
N LEU A 42 17.28 -2.22 5.75
CA LEU A 42 18.26 -2.22 6.84
C LEU A 42 19.62 -2.64 6.28
N ALA A 43 20.26 -1.72 5.58
CA ALA A 43 21.47 -1.96 4.80
C ALA A 43 22.49 -0.82 4.89
N GLY A 44 22.26 0.16 5.76
CA GLY A 44 23.15 1.29 6.01
C GLY A 44 22.95 2.44 5.02
N PHE A 45 21.79 2.55 4.38
CA PHE A 45 21.47 3.69 3.51
C PHE A 45 20.02 4.13 3.64
N ASP A 46 19.81 5.43 3.63
CA ASP A 46 18.49 6.05 3.82
C ASP A 46 17.79 6.28 2.48
N LYS A 47 17.41 5.20 1.79
CA LYS A 47 16.65 5.29 0.54
C LYS A 47 15.56 4.23 0.47
N VAL A 48 14.33 4.70 0.25
CA VAL A 48 13.18 3.83 -0.05
C VAL A 48 13.38 3.15 -1.40
N LEU A 49 13.20 1.83 -1.42
CA LEU A 49 13.21 1.01 -2.63
C LEU A 49 11.82 0.42 -2.85
N HIS A 50 11.29 0.60 -4.06
CA HIS A 50 9.98 0.05 -4.42
C HIS A 50 10.11 -1.39 -4.94
N TYR A 51 9.16 -2.24 -4.55
CA TYR A 51 9.09 -3.64 -4.96
C TYR A 51 7.66 -4.05 -5.30
N LEU A 52 7.52 -5.01 -6.20
CA LEU A 52 6.24 -5.62 -6.54
C LEU A 52 5.94 -6.77 -5.57
N VAL A 53 4.72 -6.81 -5.03
CA VAL A 53 4.28 -7.83 -4.09
C VAL A 53 3.60 -8.98 -4.84
N PRO A 54 4.14 -10.22 -4.75
CA PRO A 54 3.48 -11.40 -5.29
C PRO A 54 2.12 -11.64 -4.64
N GLU A 55 1.14 -12.15 -5.40
CA GLU A 55 -0.22 -12.46 -4.93
C GLU A 55 -0.29 -13.18 -3.57
N PRO A 56 0.48 -14.27 -3.30
CA PRO A 56 0.34 -15.02 -2.05
C PRO A 56 0.75 -14.23 -0.81
N MET A 57 1.50 -13.13 -0.98
CA MET A 57 2.08 -12.36 0.12
C MET A 57 1.28 -11.10 0.42
N ARG A 58 0.33 -10.73 -0.43
CA ARG A 58 -0.43 -9.47 -0.31
C ARG A 58 -1.24 -9.38 0.98
N ALA A 59 -1.65 -10.51 1.54
CA ALA A 59 -2.41 -10.55 2.79
C ALA A 59 -1.58 -10.14 4.01
N ASP A 60 -0.27 -10.43 3.98
CA ASP A 60 0.64 -10.20 5.12
C ASP A 60 1.43 -8.88 4.99
N VAL A 61 1.41 -8.27 3.79
CA VAL A 61 2.12 -7.01 3.53
C VAL A 61 1.28 -5.83 4.00
N GLN A 62 1.80 -5.14 5.00
CA GLN A 62 1.26 -3.89 5.52
C GLN A 62 2.39 -2.93 5.91
N VAL A 63 2.07 -1.65 6.10
CA VAL A 63 3.04 -0.67 6.61
C VAL A 63 3.58 -1.15 7.96
N GLY A 64 4.91 -1.13 8.11
CA GLY A 64 5.58 -1.65 9.30
C GLY A 64 5.92 -3.13 9.27
N ALA A 65 5.52 -3.87 8.23
CA ALA A 65 5.89 -5.27 8.07
C ALA A 65 7.40 -5.41 7.83
N LEU A 66 7.98 -6.42 8.47
CA LEU A 66 9.37 -6.81 8.26
C LEU A 66 9.46 -7.75 7.07
N VAL A 67 10.24 -7.36 6.07
CA VAL A 67 10.36 -8.04 4.79
C VAL A 67 11.82 -8.28 4.44
N ARG A 68 12.03 -9.26 3.58
CA ARG A 68 13.30 -9.56 2.93
C ARG A 68 13.21 -9.11 1.49
N VAL A 69 14.16 -8.27 1.08
CA VAL A 69 14.20 -7.69 -0.26
C VAL A 69 15.55 -7.91 -0.92
N PRO A 70 15.57 -8.11 -2.25
CA PRO A 70 16.81 -8.20 -3.01
C PRO A 70 17.42 -6.81 -3.22
N VAL A 71 18.58 -6.58 -2.62
CA VAL A 71 19.40 -5.38 -2.81
C VAL A 71 20.68 -5.79 -3.52
N GLY A 72 20.80 -5.41 -4.80
CA GLY A 72 21.89 -5.86 -5.66
C GLY A 72 21.87 -7.39 -5.86
N ARG A 73 22.90 -8.07 -5.32
CA ARG A 73 23.09 -9.54 -5.35
C ARG A 73 22.79 -10.21 -4.01
N THR A 74 22.46 -9.45 -2.97
CA THR A 74 22.22 -9.95 -1.61
C THR A 74 20.78 -9.74 -1.19
N LEU A 75 20.26 -10.59 -0.30
CA LEU A 75 19.00 -10.36 0.38
C LEU A 75 19.26 -9.57 1.67
N ARG A 76 18.48 -8.51 1.90
CA ARG A 76 18.56 -7.68 3.10
C ARG A 76 17.20 -7.61 3.77
N LEU A 77 17.20 -7.37 5.09
CA LEU A 77 15.99 -7.05 5.82
C LEU A 77 15.55 -5.63 5.45
N GLY A 78 14.26 -5.35 5.58
CA GLY A 78 13.71 -4.03 5.40
C GLY A 78 12.32 -3.92 5.99
N ILE A 79 11.90 -2.68 6.24
CA ILE A 79 10.58 -2.35 6.77
C ILE A 79 9.75 -1.70 5.68
N VAL A 80 8.50 -2.15 5.52
CA VAL A 80 7.55 -1.53 4.61
C VAL A 80 7.20 -0.13 5.13
N GLY A 81 7.63 0.90 4.41
CA GLY A 81 7.43 2.30 4.79
C GLY A 81 6.16 2.91 4.22
N GLU A 82 5.71 2.44 3.05
CA GLU A 82 4.57 2.95 2.31
C GLU A 82 4.04 1.90 1.31
N ILE A 83 2.78 2.03 0.94
CA ILE A 83 2.14 1.20 -0.09
C ILE A 83 1.74 2.13 -1.23
N GLY A 84 2.22 1.86 -2.45
CA GLY A 84 1.98 2.70 -3.60
C GLY A 84 3.06 2.57 -4.67
N ALA A 85 2.69 2.94 -5.91
CA ALA A 85 3.63 3.00 -7.02
C ALA A 85 4.58 4.21 -6.87
N PRO A 86 5.87 4.07 -7.21
CA PRO A 86 6.76 5.21 -7.37
C PRO A 86 6.24 6.13 -8.48
N LYS A 87 6.29 7.44 -8.28
CA LYS A 87 5.81 8.43 -9.25
C LYS A 87 6.65 8.47 -10.54
N ASP A 88 7.94 8.17 -10.43
CA ASP A 88 8.92 8.42 -11.50
C ASP A 88 9.67 7.15 -11.96
N PHE A 89 9.15 5.94 -11.67
CA PHE A 89 9.83 4.70 -12.03
C PHE A 89 8.91 3.69 -12.73
N PRO A 90 9.34 3.09 -13.87
CA PRO A 90 8.54 2.12 -14.59
C PRO A 90 8.32 0.86 -13.75
N ILE A 91 7.04 0.51 -13.54
CA ILE A 91 6.59 -0.63 -12.72
C ILE A 91 7.18 -1.95 -13.24
N GLU A 92 7.37 -2.07 -14.55
CA GLU A 92 7.90 -3.27 -15.22
C GLU A 92 9.34 -3.61 -14.83
N LYS A 93 10.12 -2.64 -14.35
CA LYS A 93 11.52 -2.85 -13.91
C LYS A 93 11.63 -3.12 -12.41
N LEU A 94 10.52 -3.12 -11.68
CA LEU A 94 10.53 -3.39 -10.25
C LEU A 94 10.83 -4.86 -9.98
N LYS A 95 11.71 -5.10 -9.01
CA LYS A 95 11.96 -6.46 -8.52
C LYS A 95 10.79 -6.93 -7.67
N ALA A 96 10.56 -8.23 -7.65
CA ALA A 96 9.61 -8.83 -6.73
C ALA A 96 10.17 -8.83 -5.30
N LEU A 97 9.27 -8.68 -4.33
CA LEU A 97 9.57 -8.87 -2.91
C LEU A 97 9.90 -10.35 -2.66
N ALA A 98 10.96 -10.62 -1.87
CA ALA A 98 11.46 -12.00 -1.72
C ALA A 98 10.71 -12.78 -0.64
N GLN A 99 10.49 -12.18 0.53
CA GLN A 99 9.81 -12.84 1.65
C GLN A 99 9.23 -11.80 2.63
N VAL A 100 8.08 -12.10 3.25
CA VAL A 100 7.55 -11.40 4.42
C VAL A 100 7.88 -12.27 5.62
N LEU A 101 8.49 -11.70 6.66
CA LEU A 101 9.00 -12.50 7.79
C LEU A 101 7.89 -12.83 8.80
N HIS A 102 6.93 -11.93 8.98
CA HIS A 102 5.86 -12.07 9.95
C HIS A 102 4.52 -11.67 9.33
N PRO A 103 3.42 -12.37 9.70
CA PRO A 103 2.07 -12.01 9.26
C PRO A 103 1.52 -10.77 9.98
N PHE A 104 2.28 -10.20 10.91
CA PHE A 104 1.94 -9.00 11.68
C PHE A 104 3.02 -7.94 11.49
N PRO A 105 2.72 -6.64 11.67
CA PRO A 105 3.70 -5.58 11.54
C PRO A 105 4.71 -5.70 12.69
N ALA A 106 5.98 -5.94 12.35
CA ALA A 106 7.04 -5.93 13.36
C ALA A 106 7.18 -4.54 13.99
N LEU A 107 6.92 -3.50 13.20
CA LEU A 107 6.92 -2.11 13.65
C LEU A 107 5.54 -1.50 13.40
N PRO A 108 4.68 -1.35 14.43
CA PRO A 108 3.41 -0.65 14.29
C PRO A 108 3.57 0.73 13.61
N PRO A 109 2.55 1.20 12.87
CA PRO A 109 2.63 2.46 12.13
C PRO A 109 2.97 3.66 13.03
N ASP A 110 2.50 3.65 14.29
CA ASP A 110 2.79 4.70 15.26
C ASP A 110 4.29 4.74 15.63
N LEU A 111 4.92 3.58 15.82
CA LEU A 111 6.35 3.48 16.07
C LEU A 111 7.18 3.83 14.83
N LEU A 112 6.71 3.46 13.64
CA LEU A 112 7.33 3.90 12.39
C LEU A 112 7.24 5.42 12.24
N GLY A 113 6.13 6.03 12.63
CA GLY A 113 5.95 7.48 12.69
C GLY A 113 6.92 8.15 13.65
N LEU A 114 7.08 7.59 14.85
CA LEU A 114 8.06 8.05 15.83
C LEU A 114 9.50 7.92 15.30
N ALA A 115 9.85 6.79 14.70
CA ALA A 115 11.17 6.57 14.12
C ALA A 115 11.47 7.60 13.01
N ARG A 116 10.50 7.86 12.13
CA ARG A 116 10.59 8.93 11.10
C ARG A 116 10.70 10.33 11.69
N TRP A 117 10.09 10.59 12.84
CA TRP A 117 10.27 11.87 13.54
C TRP A 117 11.69 11.97 14.14
N MET A 118 12.19 10.88 14.74
CA MET A 118 13.53 10.80 15.29
C MET A 118 14.62 10.98 14.23
N THR A 119 14.45 10.45 13.02
CA THR A 119 15.43 10.67 11.93
C THR A 119 15.58 12.16 11.62
N GLY A 120 14.49 12.93 11.65
CA GLY A 120 14.52 14.38 11.46
C GLY A 120 15.07 15.16 12.65
N TYR A 121 14.73 14.75 13.88
CA TYR A 121 15.13 15.48 15.08
C TYR A 121 16.59 15.20 15.48
N TYR A 122 17.03 13.95 15.43
CA TYR A 122 18.35 13.51 15.87
C TYR A 122 19.35 13.32 14.72
N ALA A 123 18.93 13.51 13.46
CA ALA A 123 19.73 13.19 12.27
C ALA A 123 20.31 11.75 12.29
N ALA A 124 19.63 10.84 12.99
CA ALA A 124 19.99 9.44 13.08
C ALA A 124 19.36 8.66 11.91
N PRO A 125 20.07 7.70 11.28
CA PRO A 125 19.49 6.90 10.21
C PRO A 125 18.37 5.99 10.75
N LEU A 126 17.35 5.76 9.94
CA LEU A 126 16.21 4.91 10.31
C LEU A 126 16.67 3.51 10.71
N ASP A 127 17.64 2.96 9.98
CA ASP A 127 18.26 1.66 10.26
C ASP A 127 18.81 1.59 11.69
N GLY A 128 19.56 2.62 12.12
CA GLY A 128 20.14 2.67 13.46
C GLY A 128 19.10 2.79 14.57
N ILE A 129 17.95 3.41 14.31
CA ILE A 129 16.86 3.53 15.28
C ILE A 129 16.14 2.19 15.47
N ILE A 130 16.07 1.36 14.43
CA ILE A 130 15.32 0.09 14.45
C ILE A 130 16.20 -1.08 14.92
N GLU A 131 17.51 -1.01 14.69
CA GLU A 131 18.46 -2.07 15.09
C GLU A 131 18.93 -1.98 16.55
N THR A 132 18.76 -0.83 17.21
CA THR A 132 19.18 -0.60 18.60
C THR A 132 18.15 -1.15 19.59
#